data_AF-A0A820I2U5-F1
#
_entry.id   AF-A0A820I2U5-F1
#
_cell.length_a   1.000
_cell.length_b   1.000
_cell.length_c   1.000
_cell.angle_alpha   90.00
_cell.angle_beta   90.00
_cell.angle_gamma   90.00
#
_symmetry.space_group_name_H-M   'P 1'
#
loop_
_entity.id
_entity.type
_entity.pdbx_description
1 polymer ?
#
loop_
_entity_poly.entity_id
_entity_poly.type
_entity_poly.pdbx_seq_one_letter_code
_entity_poly.pdbx_strand_id
1 'polypeptide(L)'
;TYPHVFLELTDTEVNDCYKPSDLTIGKTINIYGRNFLINDCDLFTKTFYTKNFGVSNFETISTEEPRNEFSKMEIPPYNRFGSL
;
A
#
# COMPACT_ATOMS: atom_id res chain seq x y z
N THR A 1 -25.56 41.67 3.94
CA THR A 1 -24.84 41.02 2.84
C THR A 1 -24.35 39.69 3.34
N TYR A 2 -24.86 38.59 2.78
CA TYR A 2 -24.59 37.23 3.25
C TYR A 2 -23.24 36.75 2.71
N PRO A 3 -22.32 36.23 3.54
CA PRO A 3 -21.07 35.67 3.02
C PRO A 3 -21.40 34.36 2.29
N HIS A 4 -21.19 34.33 0.97
CA HIS A 4 -21.21 33.09 0.20
C HIS A 4 -19.94 32.31 0.52
N VAL A 5 -20.04 31.33 1.41
CA VAL A 5 -19.00 30.31 1.59
C VAL A 5 -19.10 29.38 0.38
N PHE A 6 -18.14 29.47 -0.54
CA PHE A 6 -17.94 28.47 -1.58
C PHE A 6 -17.06 27.35 -1.00
N LEU A 7 -17.54 26.11 -1.08
CA LEU A 7 -16.82 24.87 -0.71
C LEU A 7 -15.93 24.36 -1.86
N GLU A 8 -15.74 25.16 -2.91
CA GLU A 8 -14.91 24.77 -4.04
C GLU A 8 -13.44 24.88 -3.62
N LEU A 9 -12.82 23.71 -3.43
CA LEU A 9 -11.38 23.57 -3.25
C LEU A 9 -10.68 24.24 -4.44
N THR A 10 -9.94 25.30 -4.16
CA THR A 10 -9.18 26.02 -5.18
C THR A 10 -7.99 25.18 -5.63
N ASP A 11 -7.55 25.29 -6.89
CA ASP A 11 -6.36 24.57 -7.39
C ASP A 11 -5.10 24.85 -6.52
N THR A 12 -5.08 25.99 -5.82
CA THR A 12 -4.05 26.37 -4.84
C THR A 12 -4.10 25.60 -3.52
N GLU A 13 -5.27 25.09 -3.11
CA GLU A 13 -5.43 24.20 -1.94
C GLU A 13 -5.18 22.72 -2.29
N VAL A 14 -5.24 22.37 -3.58
CA VAL A 14 -4.94 21.03 -4.15
C VAL A 14 -3.46 20.94 -4.56
N ASN A 15 -2.55 21.55 -3.79
CA ASN A 15 -1.19 21.77 -4.28
C ASN A 15 -0.30 20.50 -4.28
N ASP A 16 -0.66 19.44 -3.56
CA ASP A 16 0.17 18.24 -3.40
C ASP A 16 -0.59 16.92 -3.57
N CYS A 17 -1.36 16.79 -4.66
CA CYS A 17 -1.87 15.48 -5.07
C CYS A 17 -0.77 14.64 -5.74
N TYR A 18 -0.78 13.34 -5.47
CA TYR A 18 0.08 12.38 -6.15
C TYR A 18 -0.16 12.36 -7.65
N LYS A 19 0.92 12.35 -8.43
CA LYS A 19 0.88 12.19 -9.88
C LYS A 19 1.14 10.74 -10.24
N PRO A 20 0.75 10.28 -11.44
CA PRO A 20 1.12 8.95 -11.92
C PRO A 20 2.63 8.71 -11.85
N SER A 21 3.46 9.72 -12.10
CA SER A 21 4.92 9.62 -11.97
C SER A 21 5.42 9.27 -10.55
N ASP A 22 4.60 9.47 -9.52
CA ASP A 22 4.91 9.10 -8.15
C ASP A 22 4.58 7.64 -7.82
N LEU A 23 3.76 6.99 -8.65
CA LEU A 23 3.22 5.64 -8.44
C LEU A 23 3.98 4.60 -9.27
N THR A 24 5.29 4.49 -9.05
CA THR A 24 6.14 3.50 -9.74
C THR A 24 6.37 2.26 -8.89
N ILE A 25 6.47 1.09 -9.53
CA ILE A 25 6.81 -0.17 -8.86
C ILE A 25 8.16 -0.02 -8.11
N GLY A 26 8.21 -0.53 -6.88
CA GLY A 26 9.36 -0.43 -5.98
C GLY A 26 9.48 0.86 -5.20
N LYS A 27 8.64 1.86 -5.47
CA LYS A 27 8.58 3.08 -4.66
C LYS A 27 7.68 2.86 -3.44
N THR A 28 8.07 3.46 -2.32
CA THR A 28 7.24 3.55 -1.12
C THR A 28 6.59 4.93 -1.07
N ILE A 29 5.28 4.98 -0.93
CA ILE A 29 4.49 6.22 -0.84
C ILE A 29 3.79 6.30 0.52
N ASN A 30 3.58 7.53 1.02
CA ASN A 30 2.92 7.75 2.29
C ASN A 30 1.47 8.19 2.08
N ILE A 31 0.52 7.30 2.38
CA ILE A 31 -0.91 7.61 2.28
C ILE A 31 -1.46 7.68 3.70
N TYR A 32 -1.93 8.87 4.11
CA TYR A 32 -2.52 9.12 5.43
C TYR A 32 -1.64 8.65 6.61
N GLY A 33 -0.32 8.90 6.54
CA GLY A 33 0.63 8.53 7.59
C GLY A 33 1.09 7.07 7.56
N ARG A 34 0.71 6.31 6.52
CA ARG A 34 1.11 4.91 6.34
C ARG A 34 1.95 4.75 5.08
N ASN A 35 3.05 4.04 5.21
CA ASN A 35 3.94 3.74 4.10
C ASN A 35 3.46 2.51 3.34
N PHE A 36 3.20 2.65 2.05
CA PHE A 36 2.80 1.58 1.14
C PHE A 36 3.90 1.36 0.11
N LEU A 37 4.37 0.12 -0.01
CA LEU A 37 5.27 -0.30 -1.08
C LEU A 37 4.42 -0.72 -2.29
N ILE A 38 4.67 -0.11 -3.45
CA ILE A 38 4.03 -0.52 -4.70
C ILE A 38 4.75 -1.76 -5.22
N ASN A 39 4.08 -2.90 -5.14
CA ASN A 39 4.64 -4.19 -5.53
C ASN A 39 4.46 -4.51 -7.02
N ASP A 40 3.22 -4.45 -7.53
CA ASP A 40 2.89 -4.81 -8.91
C ASP A 40 1.80 -3.89 -9.45
N CYS A 41 1.60 -3.92 -10.77
CA CYS A 41 0.48 -3.27 -11.45
C CYS A 41 -0.10 -4.17 -12.54
N ASP A 42 -1.32 -3.86 -12.96
CA ASP A 42 -2.02 -4.64 -13.99
C ASP A 42 -1.48 -4.34 -15.40
N LEU A 43 -1.92 -5.14 -16.37
CA LEU A 43 -1.44 -5.01 -17.75
C LEU A 43 -1.77 -3.65 -18.37
N PHE A 44 -2.96 -3.11 -18.10
CA PHE A 44 -3.34 -1.79 -18.59
C PHE A 44 -2.37 -0.72 -18.08
N THR A 45 -2.11 -0.72 -16.78
CA THR A 45 -1.21 0.24 -16.14
C THR A 45 0.22 0.10 -16.69
N LYS A 46 0.73 -1.13 -16.88
CA LYS A 46 2.03 -1.37 -17.53
C LYS A 46 2.09 -0.69 -18.91
N THR A 47 1.10 -0.92 -19.76
CA THR A 47 1.07 -0.28 -21.10
C THR A 47 0.98 1.23 -21.04
N PHE A 48 0.23 1.78 -20.08
CA PHE A 48 0.13 3.22 -19.86
C PHE A 48 1.50 3.81 -19.47
N TYR A 49 2.23 3.19 -18.55
CA TYR A 49 3.55 3.67 -18.14
C TYR A 49 4.60 3.54 -19.23
N THR A 50 4.56 2.47 -20.03
CA THR A 50 5.46 2.32 -21.17
C THR A 50 5.20 3.39 -22.23
N LYS A 51 3.93 3.70 -22.53
CA LYS A 51 3.57 4.68 -23.56
C LYS A 51 3.84 6.13 -23.15
N ASN A 52 3.53 6.48 -21.90
CA ASN A 52 3.58 7.88 -21.44
C ASN A 52 4.91 8.24 -20.77
N PHE A 53 5.58 7.29 -20.12
CA PHE A 53 6.79 7.53 -19.33
C PHE A 53 8.00 6.72 -19.80
N GLY A 54 7.85 5.85 -20.81
CA GLY A 54 8.95 5.03 -21.32
C GLY A 54 9.44 3.94 -20.35
N VAL A 55 8.65 3.62 -19.32
CA VAL A 55 9.03 2.63 -18.31
C VAL A 55 8.82 1.22 -18.88
N SER A 56 9.88 0.42 -18.87
CA SER A 56 9.88 -0.97 -19.36
C SER A 56 10.16 -2.00 -18.27
N ASN A 57 10.73 -1.58 -17.13
CA ASN A 57 10.99 -2.47 -16.00
C ASN A 57 9.79 -2.44 -15.04
N PHE A 58 9.11 -3.60 -14.94
CA PHE A 58 8.02 -3.85 -14.00
C PHE A 58 8.28 -5.13 -13.21
N GLU A 59 9.46 -5.25 -12.61
CA GLU A 59 9.81 -6.35 -11.72
C GLU A 59 8.89 -6.38 -10.50
N THR A 60 8.08 -7.44 -10.40
CA THR A 60 7.25 -7.71 -9.23
C THR A 60 8.13 -8.01 -8.01
N ILE A 61 7.84 -7.37 -6.89
CA ILE A 61 8.57 -7.53 -5.63
C ILE A 61 7.87 -8.61 -4.80
N SER A 62 8.52 -9.73 -4.53
CA SER A 62 7.90 -10.73 -3.65
C SER A 62 7.65 -10.14 -2.26
N THR A 63 6.39 -9.92 -1.91
CA THR A 63 5.95 -9.50 -0.57
C THR A 63 5.67 -10.70 0.33
N GLU A 64 6.04 -11.91 -0.10
CA GLU A 64 5.99 -13.07 0.78
C GLU A 64 7.09 -12.94 1.83
N GLU A 65 6.74 -12.32 2.96
CA GLU A 65 7.51 -12.52 4.17
C GLU A 65 7.53 -14.03 4.44
N PRO A 66 8.70 -14.62 4.76
CA PRO A 66 8.73 -16.00 5.19
C PRO A 66 7.75 -16.09 6.36
N ARG A 67 6.69 -16.91 6.21
CA ARG A 67 5.76 -17.16 7.32
C ARG A 67 6.63 -17.62 8.46
N ASN A 68 6.77 -16.76 9.47
CA ASN A 68 7.42 -17.16 10.69
C ASN A 68 6.50 -18.25 11.26
N GLU A 69 6.89 -19.50 11.09
CA GLU A 69 6.15 -20.61 11.65
C GLU A 69 6.15 -20.36 13.14
N PHE A 70 5.02 -19.87 13.67
CA PHE A 70 4.85 -19.71 15.10
C PHE A 70 5.26 -21.04 15.72
N SER A 71 6.24 -20.99 16.63
CA SER A 71 6.67 -22.17 17.37
C SER A 71 5.41 -22.85 17.89
N LYS A 72 5.13 -24.07 17.39
CA LYS A 72 3.93 -24.80 17.80
C LYS A 72 3.95 -24.86 19.31
N MET A 73 2.94 -24.28 19.95
CA MET A 73 2.84 -24.34 21.39
C MET A 73 2.60 -25.80 21.75
N GLU A 74 3.58 -26.44 22.37
CA GLU A 74 3.40 -27.76 22.96
C GLU A 74 2.29 -27.67 24.00
N ILE A 75 1.32 -28.59 23.93
CA ILE A 75 0.25 -28.64 24.92
C ILE A 75 0.91 -28.90 26.28
N PRO A 76 0.71 -28.03 27.30
CA PRO A 76 1.34 -28.24 28.59
C PRO A 76 0.87 -29.56 29.20
N PRO A 77 1.73 -30.25 29.98
CA PRO A 77 1.33 -31.46 30.66
C PRO A 77 0.13 -31.19 31.58
N TYR A 78 -0.80 -32.13 31.61
CA TYR A 78 -1.99 -32.04 32.45
C TYR A 78 -1.62 -31.85 33.93
N ASN A 79 -2.18 -30.83 34.57
CA ASN A 79 -1.88 -30.44 35.95
C ASN A 79 -2.57 -31.31 37.03
N ARG A 80 -3.16 -32.45 36.66
CA ARG A 80 -3.87 -33.39 37.56
C ARG A 80 -5.16 -32.86 38.22
N PHE A 81 -5.72 -31.73 37.77
CA PHE A 81 -7.00 -31.20 38.28
C PHE A 81 -8.17 -31.44 37.30
N GLY A 82 -9.30 -31.97 37.77
CA GLY A 82 -10.53 -32.10 36.97
C GLY A 82 -10.74 -33.38 36.17
N SER A 83 -10.06 -34.49 36.50
CA SER A 83 -10.31 -35.84 35.91
C SER A 83 -11.31 -36.68 36.74
N LEU A 84 -12.44 -36.11 37.15
CA LEU A 84 -13.51 -36.86 37.83
C LEU A 84 -14.66 -37.19 36.87
#